data_AF-A0A957KXA8-F1
#
_entry.id   AF-A0A957KXA8-F1
#
_cell.length_a   1.000
_cell.length_b   1.000
_cell.length_c   1.000
_cell.angle_alpha   90.00
_cell.angle_beta   90.00
_cell.angle_gamma   90.00
#
_symmetry.space_group_name_H-M   'P 1'
#
loop_
_entity.id
_entity.type
_entity.pdbx_description
1 polymer ?
#
loop_
_entity_poly.entity_id
_entity_poly.type
_entity_poly.pdbx_seq_one_letter_code
_entity_poly.pdbx_strand_id
1 'polypeptide(L)'
;MSDSFADKLNRLFSSITKPNGEEYSAEEIQVATGKAITSSYIYRLRVGKSTNPTIDKVKVLADFFGIDPGYFLTDEETEPVPDP
;
A
#
# COMPACT_ATOMS: atom_id res chain seq x y z
N MET A 1 12.19 14.36 -5.91
CA MET A 1 12.33 12.91 -5.71
C MET A 1 10.91 12.40 -5.62
N SER A 2 10.49 11.64 -6.62
CA SER A 2 9.16 11.07 -6.69
C SER A 2 9.05 9.96 -5.66
N ASP A 3 8.00 9.95 -4.84
CA ASP A 3 7.80 8.96 -3.77
C ASP A 3 7.21 7.70 -4.39
N SER A 4 7.89 6.56 -4.26
CA SER A 4 7.39 5.30 -4.82
C SER A 4 6.11 4.86 -4.09
N PHE A 5 5.32 3.98 -4.73
CA PHE A 5 4.17 3.36 -4.06
C PHE A 5 4.55 2.74 -2.70
N ALA A 6 5.73 2.12 -2.63
CA ALA A 6 6.25 1.51 -1.42
C ALA A 6 6.49 2.55 -0.31
N ASP A 7 7.11 3.69 -0.65
CA ASP A 7 7.38 4.77 0.30
C ASP A 7 6.09 5.37 0.84
N LYS A 8 5.14 5.66 -0.05
CA LYS A 8 3.81 6.14 0.32
C LYS A 8 3.09 5.16 1.24
N LEU A 9 3.12 3.87 0.93
CA LEU A 9 2.51 2.84 1.74
C LEU A 9 3.17 2.77 3.12
N ASN A 10 4.50 2.69 3.19
CA ASN A 10 5.23 2.63 4.46
C ASN A 10 4.93 3.86 5.33
N ARG A 11 4.83 5.04 4.73
CA ARG A 11 4.45 6.27 5.44
C ARG A 11 3.06 6.18 6.09
N LEU A 12 2.09 5.54 5.42
CA LEU A 12 0.76 5.34 5.99
C LEU A 12 0.79 4.35 7.16
N PHE A 13 1.57 3.27 7.06
CA PHE A 13 1.75 2.33 8.17
C PHE A 13 2.33 3.03 9.41
N SER A 14 3.30 3.93 9.24
CA SER A 14 3.92 4.64 10.35
C SER A 14 3.11 5.85 10.84
N SER A 15 2.25 6.43 10.01
CA SER A 15 1.40 7.58 10.38
C SER A 15 0.05 7.18 10.96
N ILE A 16 -0.51 6.05 10.53
CA ILE A 16 -1.83 5.56 10.91
C ILE A 16 -1.63 4.26 11.67
N THR A 17 -1.40 4.41 12.97
CA THR A 17 -1.19 3.29 13.89
C THR A 17 -2.50 2.89 14.57
N LYS A 18 -2.48 1.69 15.15
CA LYS A 18 -3.54 1.20 16.03
C LYS A 18 -3.70 2.10 17.27
N PRO A 19 -4.80 1.97 18.04
CA PRO A 19 -5.00 2.70 19.29
C PRO A 19 -3.90 2.47 20.34
N ASN A 20 -3.18 1.36 20.25
CA ASN A 20 -2.04 1.02 21.10
C ASN A 20 -0.71 1.60 20.61
N GLY A 21 -0.70 2.34 19.50
CA GLY A 21 0.49 2.96 18.91
C GLY A 21 1.32 2.04 18.01
N GLU A 22 0.92 0.77 17.84
CA GLU A 22 1.62 -0.16 16.96
C GLU A 22 1.15 -0.03 15.50
N GLU A 23 2.07 -0.25 14.56
CA GLU A 23 1.74 -0.33 13.14
C GLU A 23 0.81 -1.51 12.86
N TYR A 24 -0.07 -1.37 11.86
CA TYR A 24 -0.85 -2.49 11.37
C TYR A 24 0.06 -3.54 10.73
N SER A 25 -0.23 -4.80 10.97
CA SER A 25 0.46 -5.92 10.32
C SER A 25 -0.21 -6.23 8.98
N ALA A 26 0.54 -6.79 8.03
CA ALA A 26 -0.03 -7.18 6.73
C ALA A 26 -1.18 -8.21 6.87
N GLU A 27 -1.12 -9.07 7.89
CA GLU A 27 -2.20 -10.01 8.23
C GLU A 27 -3.45 -9.29 8.77
N GLU A 28 -3.28 -8.26 9.61
CA GLU A 28 -4.39 -7.48 10.15
C GLU A 28 -5.16 -6.77 9.03
N ILE A 29 -4.42 -6.17 8.08
CA ILE A 29 -5.04 -5.52 6.90
C ILE A 29 -5.72 -6.55 6.00
N GLN A 30 -5.11 -7.73 5.78
CA GLN A 30 -5.76 -8.80 5.03
C GLN A 30 -7.10 -9.21 5.66
N VAL A 31 -7.15 -9.34 6.99
CA VAL A 31 -8.40 -9.70 7.69
C VAL A 31 -9.41 -8.57 7.63
N ALA A 32 -8.99 -7.32 7.89
CA ALA A 32 -9.86 -6.15 7.91
C ALA A 32 -10.49 -5.86 6.55
N THR A 33 -9.76 -6.13 5.47
CA THR A 33 -10.24 -5.96 4.08
C THR A 33 -11.00 -7.18 3.55
N GLY A 34 -11.31 -8.18 4.39
CA GLY A 34 -12.04 -9.38 3.97
C GLY A 34 -11.27 -10.24 2.96
N LYS A 35 -9.93 -10.28 3.05
CA LYS A 35 -9.01 -10.95 2.12
C LYS A 35 -9.02 -10.36 0.70
N ALA A 36 -9.54 -9.14 0.51
CA ALA A 36 -9.43 -8.45 -0.75
C ALA A 36 -7.97 -8.18 -1.12
N ILE A 37 -7.07 -8.01 -0.16
CA ILE A 37 -5.63 -7.95 -0.37
C ILE A 37 -4.92 -8.92 0.56
N THR A 38 -3.91 -9.66 0.06
CA THR A 38 -3.19 -10.66 0.87
C THR A 38 -1.98 -10.07 1.57
N SER A 39 -1.63 -10.64 2.73
CA SER A 39 -0.48 -10.19 3.53
C SER A 39 0.83 -10.26 2.75
N SER A 40 1.03 -11.34 1.99
CA SER A 40 2.18 -11.51 1.09
C SER A 40 2.25 -10.44 0.00
N TYR A 41 1.11 -10.00 -0.53
CA TYR A 41 1.06 -8.96 -1.56
C TYR A 41 1.36 -7.59 -0.97
N ILE A 42 0.80 -7.27 0.22
CA ILE A 42 1.15 -6.06 0.97
C ILE A 42 2.65 -5.98 1.23
N TYR A 43 3.28 -7.07 1.66
CA TYR A 43 4.73 -7.10 1.87
C TYR A 43 5.48 -6.76 0.58
N ARG A 44 5.10 -7.36 -0.57
CA ARG A 44 5.72 -7.05 -1.87
C ARG A 44 5.57 -5.58 -2.25
N LEU A 45 4.43 -4.96 -1.97
CA LEU A 45 4.22 -3.53 -2.18
C LEU A 45 5.15 -2.70 -1.28
N ARG A 46 5.25 -3.04 0.02
CA ARG A 46 6.09 -2.31 0.99
C ARG A 46 7.59 -2.36 0.68
N VAL A 47 8.06 -3.44 0.07
CA VAL A 47 9.48 -3.58 -0.34
C VAL A 47 9.74 -3.16 -1.78
N GLY A 48 8.75 -2.62 -2.49
CA GLY A 48 8.88 -2.21 -3.89
C GLY A 48 9.04 -3.35 -4.90
N LYS A 49 8.82 -4.62 -4.50
CA LYS A 49 8.80 -5.77 -5.42
C LYS A 49 7.55 -5.79 -6.31
N SER A 50 6.50 -5.11 -5.88
CA SER A 50 5.33 -4.85 -6.70
C SER A 50 5.04 -3.36 -6.58
N THR A 51 4.94 -2.69 -7.72
CA THR A 51 4.74 -1.24 -7.78
C THR A 51 3.45 -0.84 -8.48
N ASN A 52 2.85 -1.78 -9.22
CA ASN A 52 1.63 -1.55 -10.00
C ASN A 52 0.45 -2.40 -9.50
N PRO A 53 -0.11 -2.10 -8.31
CA PRO A 53 -1.36 -2.70 -7.87
C PRO A 53 -2.54 -2.26 -8.73
N THR A 54 -3.54 -3.14 -8.91
CA THR A 54 -4.76 -2.73 -9.60
C THR A 54 -5.50 -1.66 -8.80
N ILE A 55 -6.27 -0.82 -9.50
CA ILE A 55 -7.07 0.26 -8.90
C ILE A 55 -7.95 -0.26 -7.75
N ASP A 56 -8.52 -1.45 -7.87
CA ASP A 56 -9.28 -2.09 -6.79
C ASP A 56 -8.46 -2.30 -5.51
N LYS A 57 -7.20 -2.76 -5.62
CA LYS A 57 -6.34 -2.95 -4.44
C LYS A 57 -5.92 -1.61 -3.83
N VAL A 58 -5.66 -0.62 -4.67
CA VAL A 58 -5.36 0.75 -4.22
C VAL A 58 -6.53 1.31 -3.43
N LYS A 59 -7.76 1.18 -3.95
CA LYS A 59 -8.98 1.63 -3.25
C LYS A 59 -9.17 0.91 -1.92
N VAL A 60 -8.98 -0.41 -1.88
CA VAL A 60 -9.08 -1.19 -0.64
C VAL A 60 -8.09 -0.74 0.42
N LEU A 61 -6.83 -0.47 0.03
CA LEU A 61 -5.83 0.06 0.96
C LEU A 61 -6.18 1.47 1.42
N ALA A 62 -6.58 2.34 0.48
CA ALA A 62 -6.95 3.71 0.79
C ALA A 62 -8.16 3.79 1.74
N ASP A 63 -9.19 2.98 1.49
CA ASP A 63 -10.37 2.85 2.35
C ASP A 63 -10.00 2.35 3.75
N PHE A 64 -9.13 1.34 3.83
CA PHE A 64 -8.63 0.83 5.12
C PHE A 64 -7.90 1.91 5.93
N PHE A 65 -7.05 2.71 5.28
CA PHE A 65 -6.32 3.82 5.91
C PHE A 65 -7.17 5.09 6.04
N GLY A 66 -8.39 5.13 5.49
CA GLY A 66 -9.25 6.32 5.50
C GLY A 66 -8.68 7.51 4.71
N ILE A 67 -7.92 7.26 3.64
CA ILE A 67 -7.34 8.30 2.78
C ILE A 67 -7.93 8.24 1.36
N ASP A 68 -7.67 9.29 0.57
CA ASP A 68 -8.04 9.31 -0.84
C ASP A 68 -7.12 8.37 -1.67
N PRO A 69 -7.67 7.49 -2.53
CA PRO A 69 -6.87 6.59 -3.36
C PRO A 69 -5.97 7.32 -4.36
N GLY A 70 -6.31 8.56 -4.73
CA GLY A 70 -5.48 9.44 -5.53
C GLY A 70 -4.13 9.77 -4.87
N TYR A 71 -3.97 9.62 -3.55
CA TYR A 71 -2.68 9.75 -2.89
C TYR A 71 -1.63 8.78 -3.46
N PHE A 72 -2.04 7.55 -3.80
CA PHE A 72 -1.13 6.59 -4.42
C PHE A 72 -0.87 6.92 -5.89
N LEU A 73 -1.89 7.38 -6.62
CA LEU A 73 -1.87 7.60 -8.07
C LEU A 73 -1.24 8.95 -8.50
N THR A 74 -1.09 9.90 -7.57
CA THR A 74 -0.65 11.28 -7.87
C THR A 74 0.82 11.42 -8.27
N ASP A 75 1.63 10.38 -8.13
CA ASP A 75 3.08 10.44 -8.37
C ASP A 75 3.54 9.26 -9.25
N GLU A 76 2.62 8.65 -9.99
CA GLU A 76 2.91 7.55 -10.91
C GLU A 76 3.64 8.07 -12.16
N GLU A 77 4.90 8.47 -11.99
CA GLU A 77 5.91 8.32 -13.04
C GLU A 77 6.32 6.84 -13.01
N THR A 78 5.46 5.99 -13.56
CA THR A 78 5.80 4.61 -13.88
C THR A 78 6.93 4.63 -14.91
N GLU A 79 8.16 4.46 -14.46
CA GLU A 79 9.16 3.85 -15.33
C GLU A 79 8.86 2.34 -15.38
N PRO A 80 8.37 1.80 -16.53
CA PRO A 80 8.34 0.36 -16.70
C PRO A 80 9.80 -0.09 -16.78
N VAL A 81 10.32 -0.73 -15.73
CA VAL A 81 11.56 -1.50 -15.83
C VAL A 81 11.27 -2.74 -16.66
N PRO A 82 11.80 -2.88 -17.90
CA PRO A 82 11.74 -4.14 -18.62
C PRO A 82 12.58 -5.18 -17.89
N ASP A 83 11.99 -6.33 -17.62
CA ASP A 83 12.69 -7.52 -17.11
C ASP A 83 13.67 -8.04 -18.20
N PRO A 84 14.94 -8.35 -17.85
CA PRO A 84 15.97 -8.77 -18.81
C PRO A 84 15.82 -10.21 -19.33
#